data_AF-A0A6P7PB99-F1
#
_entry.id   AF-A0A6P7PB99-F1
#
_cell.length_a   1.000
_cell.length_b   1.000
_cell.length_c   1.000
_cell.angle_alpha   90.00
_cell.angle_beta   90.00
_cell.angle_gamma   90.00
#
_symmetry.space_group_name_H-M   'P 1'
#
loop_
_entity.id
_entity.type
_entity.pdbx_description
1 polymer ?
#
loop_
_entity_poly.entity_id
_entity_poly.type
_entity_poly.pdbx_seq_one_letter_code
_entity_poly.pdbx_strand_id
1 'polypeptide(L)'
;MQRSAGTIKAIRALGYPGGSCIARCRCDELPCPLLTWLCAELRSLCPELQDPSRRGDVVLMGDLRNILTKLSSPLLTFDELGSEVLDRVTEFLVSELQAAHIMKNKESRPEVRTTEEEPEKEQRAEDQSHEPEDDDDARMAEMQAEWVLLLRALDMSTCSEFTLVLSEVESRVAQIQCTDKTKPLLSNSLSSEQWTQVEELNRRLSKDYRCRRQMMIKRFQVTLESFTWGEKTKECSEALASVPPLASLAESSRVSLSLLLAARVNRSFIDPIKAGKSTHVYKTLMGSVPDRGGRPGEIEPPMPVWENQRAKGNRSGRGGGHHQRRKKGKKD
;
A
#
# COMPACT_ATOMS: atom_id res chain seq x y z
N MET A 1 3.29 -31.48 5.61
CA MET A 1 2.04 -30.70 5.71
C MET A 1 1.62 -30.23 4.33
N GLN A 2 0.53 -29.46 4.19
CA GLN A 2 0.20 -28.76 2.95
C GLN A 2 0.75 -27.33 3.04
N ARG A 3 1.39 -26.84 1.97
CA ARG A 3 1.94 -25.48 1.94
C ARG A 3 0.83 -24.43 1.99
N SER A 4 1.14 -23.27 2.53
CA SER A 4 0.19 -22.16 2.59
C SER A 4 -0.23 -21.71 1.18
N ALA A 5 -1.46 -21.19 1.06
CA ALA A 5 -1.98 -20.69 -0.22
C ALA A 5 -1.13 -19.54 -0.78
N GLY A 6 -0.50 -18.74 0.09
CA GLY A 6 0.43 -17.67 -0.28
C GLY A 6 1.69 -18.22 -0.96
N THR A 7 2.34 -19.20 -0.33
CA THR A 7 3.54 -19.86 -0.85
C THR A 7 3.27 -20.53 -2.21
N ILE A 8 2.12 -21.19 -2.36
CA ILE A 8 1.72 -21.81 -3.63
C ILE A 8 1.57 -20.76 -4.75
N LYS A 9 0.92 -19.63 -4.46
CA LYS A 9 0.78 -18.53 -5.44
C LYS A 9 2.13 -17.93 -5.80
N ALA A 10 3.01 -17.73 -4.81
CA ALA A 10 4.35 -17.18 -5.00
C ALA A 10 5.22 -18.09 -5.90
N ILE A 11 5.24 -19.40 -5.66
CA ILE A 11 5.97 -20.37 -6.51
C ILE A 11 5.51 -20.31 -7.96
N ARG A 12 4.19 -20.21 -8.19
CA ARG A 12 3.63 -20.07 -9.56
C ARG A 12 4.01 -18.75 -10.20
N ALA A 13 3.97 -17.66 -9.44
CA ALA A 13 4.34 -16.33 -9.94
C ALA A 13 5.84 -16.23 -10.29
N LEU A 14 6.69 -16.98 -9.58
CA LEU A 14 8.12 -17.10 -9.88
C LEU A 14 8.42 -17.95 -11.13
N GLY A 15 7.41 -18.64 -11.69
CA GLY A 15 7.55 -19.36 -12.95
C GLY A 15 8.12 -20.78 -12.85
N TYR A 16 7.99 -21.44 -11.69
CA TYR A 16 8.45 -22.83 -11.54
C TYR A 16 7.85 -23.75 -12.62
N PRO A 17 8.66 -24.41 -13.47
CA PRO A 17 8.17 -25.17 -14.62
C PRO A 17 7.61 -26.55 -14.25
N GLY A 18 7.92 -27.08 -13.06
CA GLY A 18 7.47 -28.40 -12.62
C GLY A 18 6.08 -28.36 -11.95
N GLY A 19 5.32 -29.45 -12.05
CA GLY A 19 4.06 -29.63 -11.29
C GLY A 19 4.26 -30.27 -9.91
N SER A 20 5.39 -30.93 -9.71
CA SER A 20 5.70 -31.69 -8.49
C SER A 20 6.13 -30.80 -7.34
N CYS A 21 5.75 -31.19 -6.13
CA CYS A 21 6.14 -30.51 -4.89
C CYS A 21 5.68 -29.05 -4.79
N ILE A 22 4.60 -28.62 -5.46
CA ILE A 22 4.03 -27.27 -5.27
C ILE A 22 3.17 -27.22 -4.00
N ALA A 23 2.03 -27.92 -3.99
CA ALA A 23 1.08 -27.84 -2.88
C ALA A 23 1.52 -28.63 -1.64
N ARG A 24 2.23 -29.74 -1.85
CA ARG A 24 2.78 -30.59 -0.79
C ARG A 24 4.04 -31.26 -1.32
N CYS A 25 5.11 -31.26 -0.53
CA CYS A 25 6.27 -32.09 -0.84
C CYS A 25 6.00 -33.55 -0.46
N ARG A 26 6.36 -34.48 -1.35
CA ARG A 26 6.31 -35.93 -1.10
C ARG A 26 7.70 -36.59 -1.25
N CYS A 27 8.75 -35.77 -1.25
CA CYS A 27 10.12 -36.27 -1.27
C CYS A 27 10.49 -36.63 0.16
N ASP A 28 10.84 -37.89 0.41
CA ASP A 28 11.30 -38.36 1.72
C ASP A 28 12.74 -37.89 1.99
N GLU A 29 13.54 -37.72 0.93
CA GLU A 29 14.90 -37.16 0.98
C GLU A 29 15.15 -36.22 -0.21
N LEU A 30 16.23 -35.43 -0.16
CA LEU A 30 16.73 -34.69 -1.31
C LEU A 30 17.29 -35.67 -2.36
N PRO A 31 17.11 -35.40 -3.67
CA PRO A 31 16.75 -34.11 -4.26
C PRO A 31 15.25 -33.88 -4.43
N CYS A 32 14.78 -32.73 -3.92
CA CYS A 32 13.43 -32.22 -4.20
C CYS A 32 13.48 -31.34 -5.47
N PRO A 33 12.60 -31.57 -6.47
CA PRO A 33 12.64 -30.83 -7.74
C PRO A 33 12.36 -29.34 -7.56
N LEU A 34 11.46 -28.97 -6.63
CA LEU A 34 11.18 -27.57 -6.35
C LEU A 34 12.36 -26.87 -5.67
N LEU A 35 12.96 -27.49 -4.66
CA LEU A 35 14.12 -26.91 -3.96
C LEU A 35 15.33 -26.81 -4.89
N THR A 36 15.52 -27.82 -5.72
CA THR A 36 16.58 -27.83 -6.75
C THR A 36 16.43 -26.63 -7.67
N TRP A 37 15.22 -26.39 -8.18
CA TRP A 37 14.94 -25.23 -9.02
C TRP A 37 15.11 -23.90 -8.29
N LEU A 38 14.54 -23.74 -7.09
CA LEU A 38 14.66 -22.50 -6.30
C LEU A 38 16.12 -22.13 -6.04
N CYS A 39 16.95 -23.11 -5.69
CA CYS A 39 18.37 -22.90 -5.46
C CYS A 39 19.14 -22.57 -6.75
N ALA A 40 18.72 -23.12 -7.90
CA ALA A 40 19.33 -22.81 -9.19
C ALA A 40 19.02 -21.36 -9.61
N GLU A 41 17.77 -20.93 -9.46
CA GLU A 41 17.36 -19.54 -9.74
C GLU A 41 18.06 -18.53 -8.81
N LEU A 42 18.15 -18.85 -7.51
CA LEU A 42 18.89 -17.99 -6.57
C LEU A 42 20.37 -17.82 -6.95
N ARG A 43 21.03 -18.90 -7.40
CA ARG A 43 22.43 -18.83 -7.87
C ARG A 43 22.60 -18.10 -9.19
N SER A 44 21.55 -18.03 -10.03
CA SER A 44 21.57 -17.29 -11.29
C SER A 44 21.51 -15.77 -11.05
N LEU A 45 20.82 -15.36 -9.99
CA LEU A 45 20.66 -13.96 -9.60
C LEU A 45 21.73 -13.47 -8.65
N CYS A 46 22.25 -14.34 -7.79
CA CYS A 46 23.24 -14.03 -6.77
C CYS A 46 24.52 -14.87 -7.01
N PRO A 47 25.53 -14.34 -7.72
CA PRO A 47 26.77 -15.06 -8.02
C PRO A 47 27.54 -15.51 -6.77
N GLU A 48 27.38 -14.81 -5.64
CA GLU A 48 27.99 -15.12 -4.34
C GLU A 48 27.57 -16.50 -3.79
N LEU A 49 26.41 -17.00 -4.22
CA LEU A 49 25.88 -18.31 -3.82
C LEU A 49 26.47 -19.47 -4.66
N GLN A 50 27.21 -19.19 -5.73
CA GLN A 50 27.87 -20.23 -6.51
C GLN A 50 29.01 -20.87 -5.71
N ASP A 51 29.20 -22.17 -5.91
CA ASP A 51 30.33 -22.91 -5.37
C ASP A 51 31.23 -23.30 -6.55
N PRO A 52 32.48 -22.80 -6.63
CA PRO A 52 33.37 -23.06 -7.75
C PRO A 52 33.78 -24.53 -7.89
N SER A 53 33.56 -25.35 -6.86
CA SER A 53 33.91 -26.78 -6.86
C SER A 53 32.82 -27.70 -7.42
N ARG A 54 31.62 -27.17 -7.74
CA ARG A 54 30.43 -27.96 -8.00
C ARG A 54 30.07 -28.02 -9.48
N ARG A 55 29.76 -29.23 -9.98
CA ARG A 55 29.53 -29.51 -11.42
C ARG A 55 28.19 -30.22 -11.68
N GLY A 56 27.11 -29.78 -11.03
CA GLY A 56 25.76 -30.31 -11.25
C GLY A 56 24.62 -29.46 -10.66
N ASP A 57 23.44 -29.54 -11.28
CA ASP A 57 22.25 -28.74 -10.92
C ASP A 57 21.46 -29.31 -9.73
N VAL A 58 21.61 -30.60 -9.42
CA VAL A 58 20.83 -31.31 -8.40
C VAL A 58 21.22 -30.88 -7.00
N VAL A 59 20.30 -30.43 -6.13
CA VAL A 59 20.60 -29.96 -4.77
C VAL A 59 20.58 -31.09 -3.74
N LEU A 60 21.72 -31.32 -3.08
CA LEU A 60 21.84 -32.24 -1.95
C LEU A 60 21.79 -31.47 -0.62
N MET A 61 21.70 -32.20 0.48
CA MET A 61 21.55 -31.61 1.83
C MET A 61 22.70 -30.69 2.20
N GLY A 62 23.94 -31.07 1.88
CA GLY A 62 25.12 -30.23 2.12
C GLY A 62 25.08 -28.91 1.34
N ASP A 63 24.55 -28.95 0.11
CA ASP A 63 24.42 -27.75 -0.73
C ASP A 63 23.34 -26.82 -0.22
N LEU A 64 22.21 -27.39 0.20
CA LEU A 64 21.11 -26.65 0.81
C LEU A 64 21.59 -25.96 2.09
N ARG A 65 22.33 -26.67 2.96
CA ARG A 65 22.95 -26.08 4.16
C ARG A 65 23.90 -24.95 3.80
N ASN A 66 24.78 -25.12 2.81
CA ASN A 66 25.70 -24.07 2.38
C ASN A 66 24.97 -22.82 1.88
N ILE A 67 23.93 -22.96 1.04
CA ILE A 67 23.11 -21.83 0.58
C ILE A 67 22.44 -21.14 1.78
N LEU A 68 21.82 -21.90 2.68
CA LEU A 68 21.16 -21.35 3.86
C LEU A 68 22.14 -20.60 4.76
N THR A 69 23.38 -21.08 4.90
CA THR A 69 24.43 -20.40 5.66
C THR A 69 24.84 -19.10 4.99
N LYS A 70 25.06 -19.11 3.67
CA LYS A 70 25.40 -17.89 2.91
C LYS A 70 24.28 -16.85 2.96
N LEU A 71 23.02 -17.29 2.96
CA LEU A 71 21.84 -16.44 3.13
C LEU A 71 21.57 -16.06 4.60
N SER A 72 22.43 -16.45 5.54
CA SER A 72 22.27 -16.19 6.98
C SER A 72 20.91 -16.62 7.52
N SER A 73 20.40 -17.76 7.02
CA SER A 73 19.08 -18.26 7.37
C SER A 73 19.00 -18.65 8.85
N PRO A 74 17.90 -18.36 9.55
CA PRO A 74 17.68 -18.84 10.92
C PRO A 74 17.39 -20.36 10.99
N LEU A 75 17.25 -21.04 9.84
CA LEU A 75 16.86 -22.45 9.73
C LEU A 75 18.07 -23.41 9.68
N LEU A 76 19.20 -23.07 10.28
CA LEU A 76 20.46 -23.84 10.17
C LEU A 76 20.57 -25.05 11.11
N THR A 77 19.66 -25.18 12.09
CA THR A 77 19.81 -26.13 13.22
C THR A 77 19.11 -27.48 13.01
N PHE A 78 18.68 -27.82 11.79
CA PHE A 78 17.98 -29.09 11.55
C PHE A 78 18.93 -30.22 11.13
N ASP A 79 18.98 -31.27 11.95
CA ASP A 79 19.71 -32.51 11.65
C ASP A 79 18.95 -33.45 10.72
N GLU A 80 17.62 -33.42 10.75
CA GLU A 80 16.75 -34.23 9.88
C GLU A 80 15.77 -33.36 9.09
N LEU A 81 15.60 -33.69 7.81
CA LEU A 81 14.73 -32.97 6.88
C LEU A 81 13.27 -33.45 7.02
N GLY A 82 12.66 -33.17 8.17
CA GLY A 82 11.23 -33.41 8.37
C GLY A 82 10.37 -32.62 7.38
N SER A 83 9.17 -33.11 7.06
CA SER A 83 8.25 -32.44 6.13
C SER A 83 7.95 -30.98 6.51
N GLU A 84 7.92 -30.65 7.81
CA GLU A 84 7.67 -29.29 8.29
C GLU A 84 8.86 -28.36 8.08
N VAL A 85 10.08 -28.87 8.31
CA VAL A 85 11.33 -28.14 8.07
C VAL A 85 11.45 -27.82 6.58
N LEU A 86 11.14 -28.80 5.72
CA LEU A 86 11.19 -28.64 4.28
C LEU A 86 10.21 -27.57 3.78
N ASP A 87 9.02 -27.50 4.37
CA ASP A 87 8.03 -26.47 4.05
C ASP A 87 8.55 -25.08 4.45
N ARG A 88 9.10 -24.91 5.67
CA ARG A 88 9.72 -23.65 6.12
C ARG A 88 10.92 -23.22 5.27
N VAL A 89 11.79 -24.16 4.90
CA VAL A 89 12.93 -23.90 4.02
C VAL A 89 12.44 -23.48 2.63
N THR A 90 11.38 -24.11 2.11
CA THR A 90 10.77 -23.69 0.84
C THR A 90 10.26 -22.25 0.92
N GLU A 91 9.56 -21.89 1.99
CA GLU A 91 9.02 -20.54 2.19
C GLU A 91 10.13 -19.48 2.27
N PHE A 92 11.19 -19.78 3.01
CA PHE A 92 12.36 -18.91 3.09
C PHE A 92 13.00 -18.69 1.71
N LEU A 93 13.30 -19.76 0.97
CA LEU A 93 13.94 -19.63 -0.35
C LEU A 93 13.07 -18.90 -1.37
N VAL A 94 11.74 -19.07 -1.31
CA VAL A 94 10.78 -18.33 -2.15
C VAL A 94 10.85 -16.83 -1.84
N SER A 95 10.88 -16.46 -0.56
CA SER A 95 11.02 -15.06 -0.13
C SER A 95 12.34 -14.45 -0.61
N GLU A 96 13.46 -15.15 -0.42
CA GLU A 96 14.78 -14.69 -0.85
C GLU A 96 14.86 -14.50 -2.37
N LEU A 97 14.24 -15.42 -3.14
CA LEU A 97 14.22 -15.32 -4.60
C LEU A 97 13.40 -14.11 -5.08
N GLN A 98 12.27 -13.84 -4.42
CA GLN A 98 11.47 -12.64 -4.69
C GLN A 98 12.25 -11.36 -4.36
N ALA A 99 12.96 -11.32 -3.24
CA ALA A 99 13.80 -10.20 -2.85
C ALA A 99 14.92 -9.96 -3.88
N ALA A 100 15.61 -11.02 -4.32
CA ALA A 100 16.66 -10.94 -5.34
C ALA A 100 16.14 -10.34 -6.67
N HIS A 101 14.94 -10.76 -7.12
CA HIS A 101 14.29 -10.17 -8.30
C HIS A 101 13.99 -8.68 -8.13
N ILE A 102 13.50 -8.26 -6.96
CA ILE A 102 13.22 -6.84 -6.68
C ILE A 102 14.51 -6.02 -6.73
N MET A 103 15.59 -6.52 -6.14
CA MET A 103 16.88 -5.83 -6.12
C MET A 103 17.47 -5.67 -7.53
N LYS A 104 17.47 -6.73 -8.34
CA LYS A 104 17.93 -6.70 -9.74
C LYS A 104 17.10 -5.74 -10.61
N ASN A 105 15.79 -5.67 -10.39
CA ASN A 105 14.92 -4.70 -11.06
C ASN A 105 15.20 -3.25 -10.65
N LYS A 106 15.68 -3.00 -9.42
CA LYS A 106 16.08 -1.69 -8.94
C LYS A 106 17.42 -1.24 -9.56
N GLU A 107 18.40 -2.13 -9.63
CA GLU A 107 19.73 -1.83 -10.19
C GLU A 107 19.70 -1.53 -11.70
N SER A 108 18.80 -2.16 -12.45
CA SER A 108 18.60 -1.90 -13.88
C SER A 108 17.93 -0.56 -14.21
N ARG A 109 17.59 0.27 -13.20
CA ARG A 109 16.96 1.59 -13.37
C ARG A 109 17.61 2.67 -12.50
N PRO A 110 18.77 3.24 -12.89
CA PRO A 110 19.42 4.29 -12.11
C PRO A 110 18.65 5.62 -12.18
N GLU A 111 18.33 6.18 -11.02
CA GLU A 111 17.66 7.49 -10.89
C GLU A 111 18.63 8.66 -11.16
N VAL A 112 18.34 9.48 -12.17
CA VAL A 112 19.09 10.70 -12.50
C VAL A 112 18.67 11.83 -11.56
N ARG A 113 19.62 12.36 -10.79
CA ARG A 113 19.43 13.48 -9.85
C ARG A 113 19.59 14.83 -10.56
N THR A 114 18.59 15.72 -10.45
CA THR A 114 18.76 17.17 -10.67
C THR A 114 17.82 17.98 -9.78
N THR A 115 18.44 18.83 -8.95
CA THR A 115 18.08 20.15 -8.39
C THR A 115 16.62 20.55 -8.16
N GLU A 116 16.34 20.73 -6.86
CA GLU A 116 15.56 21.75 -6.12
C GLU A 116 14.58 22.67 -6.87
N GLU A 117 13.29 22.55 -6.54
CA GLU A 117 12.31 23.65 -6.51
C GLU A 117 11.29 23.43 -5.36
N GLU A 118 10.87 24.54 -4.74
CA GLU A 118 10.12 24.70 -3.48
C GLU A 118 8.63 24.23 -3.50
N PRO A 119 8.00 23.91 -2.34
CA PRO A 119 6.62 23.40 -2.30
C PRO A 119 5.57 24.50 -2.04
N GLU A 120 4.56 24.59 -2.91
CA GLU A 120 3.35 25.38 -2.66
C GLU A 120 2.36 24.63 -1.75
N LYS A 121 1.69 25.39 -0.88
CA LYS A 121 0.84 24.93 0.23
C LYS A 121 -0.53 24.40 -0.23
N GLU A 122 -0.85 23.16 0.11
CA GLU A 122 -2.22 22.62 0.07
C GLU A 122 -3.05 23.14 1.25
N GLN A 123 -4.17 23.81 0.98
CA GLN A 123 -5.20 24.14 1.95
C GLN A 123 -6.20 22.97 2.06
N ARG A 124 -6.37 22.41 3.27
CA ARG A 124 -7.42 21.42 3.59
C ARG A 124 -8.63 22.12 4.20
N ALA A 125 -9.82 21.69 3.79
CA ALA A 125 -11.07 22.00 4.48
C ALA A 125 -11.37 20.93 5.54
N GLU A 126 -11.98 21.34 6.64
CA GLU A 126 -12.42 20.46 7.74
C GLU A 126 -13.71 19.72 7.35
N ASP A 127 -13.68 18.38 7.41
CA ASP A 127 -14.84 17.54 7.19
C ASP A 127 -15.38 17.00 8.52
N GLN A 128 -16.66 17.26 8.79
CA GLN A 128 -17.40 16.78 9.95
C GLN A 128 -18.13 15.49 9.58
N SER A 129 -17.38 14.40 9.40
CA SER A 129 -17.98 13.05 9.31
C SER A 129 -17.88 12.33 10.64
N HIS A 130 -19.00 11.76 11.07
CA HIS A 130 -19.20 10.96 12.28
C HIS A 130 -18.22 9.76 12.32
N GLU A 131 -17.56 9.58 13.48
CA GLU A 131 -16.55 8.55 13.72
C GLU A 131 -17.17 7.16 13.77
N PRO A 132 -16.54 6.13 13.17
CA PRO A 132 -16.68 4.78 13.67
C PRO A 132 -15.99 4.72 15.03
N GLU A 133 -16.73 4.42 16.09
CA GLU A 133 -16.16 4.07 17.39
C GLU A 133 -15.21 2.87 17.19
N ASP A 134 -13.95 3.02 17.61
CA ASP A 134 -13.00 1.90 17.68
C ASP A 134 -13.61 0.86 18.63
N ASP A 135 -13.87 -0.34 18.13
CA ASP A 135 -14.35 -1.45 18.93
C ASP A 135 -13.20 -1.95 19.82
N ASP A 136 -13.14 -1.47 21.06
CA ASP A 136 -12.11 -1.83 22.04
C ASP A 136 -11.97 -3.35 22.19
N ASP A 137 -13.07 -4.09 22.04
CA ASP A 137 -13.10 -5.56 22.09
C ASP A 137 -12.31 -6.20 20.94
N ALA A 138 -12.43 -5.66 19.73
CA ALA A 138 -11.66 -6.13 18.57
C ALA A 138 -10.16 -5.89 18.78
N ARG A 139 -9.79 -4.73 19.34
CA ARG A 139 -8.39 -4.38 19.64
C ARG A 139 -7.77 -5.31 20.69
N MET A 140 -8.53 -5.63 21.74
CA MET A 140 -8.12 -6.57 22.77
C MET A 140 -7.96 -7.99 22.22
N ALA A 141 -8.84 -8.42 21.32
CA ALA A 141 -8.74 -9.73 20.66
C ALA A 141 -7.49 -9.83 19.77
N GLU A 142 -7.17 -8.78 19.01
CA GLU A 142 -5.94 -8.71 18.21
C GLU A 142 -4.69 -8.80 19.08
N MET A 143 -4.64 -8.03 20.17
CA MET A 143 -3.50 -8.05 21.11
C MET A 143 -3.30 -9.44 21.73
N GLN A 144 -4.39 -10.13 22.08
CA GLN A 144 -4.33 -11.49 22.61
C GLN A 144 -3.83 -12.49 21.56
N ALA A 145 -4.21 -12.33 20.29
CA ALA A 145 -3.74 -13.18 19.21
C ALA A 145 -2.23 -13.00 18.99
N GLU A 146 -1.74 -11.76 18.95
CA GLU A 146 -0.31 -11.44 18.83
C GLU A 146 0.50 -11.98 20.03
N TRP A 147 -0.04 -11.87 21.24
CA TRP A 147 0.58 -12.45 22.43
C TRP A 147 0.74 -13.97 22.33
N VAL A 148 -0.28 -14.68 21.86
CA VAL A 148 -0.22 -16.14 21.66
C VAL A 148 0.80 -16.50 20.58
N LEU A 149 0.91 -15.72 19.50
CA LEU A 149 1.91 -15.93 18.45
C LEU A 149 3.33 -15.75 18.99
N LEU A 150 3.57 -14.73 19.80
CA LEU A 150 4.86 -14.50 20.44
C LEU A 150 5.24 -15.67 21.34
N LEU A 151 4.33 -16.12 22.22
CA LEU A 151 4.59 -17.24 23.12
C LEU A 151 4.88 -18.54 22.36
N ARG A 152 4.14 -18.80 21.27
CA ARG A 152 4.42 -19.94 20.40
C ARG A 152 5.80 -19.84 19.74
N ALA A 153 6.23 -18.65 19.33
CA ALA A 153 7.56 -18.44 18.76
C ALA A 153 8.69 -18.63 19.78
N LEU A 154 8.41 -18.32 21.05
CA LEU A 154 9.33 -18.52 22.17
C LEU A 154 9.29 -19.95 22.74
N ASP A 155 8.37 -20.80 22.27
CA ASP A 155 8.10 -22.13 22.84
C ASP A 155 7.70 -22.09 24.33
N MET A 156 6.90 -21.07 24.67
CA MET A 156 6.43 -20.80 26.03
C MET A 156 4.93 -21.08 26.17
N SER A 157 4.50 -21.39 27.40
CA SER A 157 3.08 -21.60 27.73
C SER A 157 2.27 -20.32 27.56
N THR A 158 1.01 -20.42 27.11
CA THR A 158 0.05 -19.29 27.01
C THR A 158 -0.26 -18.63 28.35
N CYS A 159 0.03 -19.30 29.47
CA CYS A 159 -0.17 -18.79 30.83
C CYS A 159 1.12 -18.21 31.44
N SER A 160 2.19 -18.05 30.66
CA SER A 160 3.47 -17.54 31.18
C SER A 160 3.33 -16.08 31.63
N GLU A 161 3.94 -15.74 32.75
CA GLU A 161 3.97 -14.37 33.26
C GLU A 161 4.77 -13.45 32.33
N PHE A 162 4.31 -12.21 32.17
CA PHE A 162 4.91 -11.23 31.28
C PHE A 162 6.43 -11.02 31.52
N THR A 163 6.85 -11.02 32.79
CA THR A 163 8.26 -10.84 33.18
C THR A 163 9.17 -11.96 32.67
N LEU A 164 8.70 -13.20 32.71
CA LEU A 164 9.43 -14.37 32.21
C LEU A 164 9.51 -14.36 30.68
N VAL A 165 8.44 -13.92 30.03
CA VAL A 165 8.41 -13.80 28.57
C VAL A 165 9.35 -12.71 28.11
N LEU A 166 9.37 -11.57 28.81
CA LEU A 166 10.26 -10.46 28.52
C LEU A 166 11.74 -10.88 28.65
N SER A 167 12.12 -11.59 29.72
CA SER A 167 13.51 -12.03 29.91
C SER A 167 13.96 -13.04 28.85
N GLU A 168 13.07 -13.94 28.41
CA GLU A 168 13.35 -14.88 27.32
C GLU A 168 13.51 -14.15 25.98
N VAL A 169 12.66 -13.15 25.69
CA VAL A 169 12.81 -12.29 24.50
C VAL A 169 14.16 -11.58 24.51
N GLU A 170 14.53 -10.94 25.63
CA GLU A 170 15.81 -10.26 25.77
C GLU A 170 17.00 -11.20 25.57
N SER A 171 16.93 -12.41 26.14
CA SER A 171 17.94 -13.46 25.99
C SER A 171 18.12 -13.87 24.52
N ARG A 172 17.02 -14.17 23.81
CA ARG A 172 17.09 -14.57 22.39
C ARG A 172 17.55 -13.42 21.49
N VAL A 173 17.08 -12.19 21.75
CA VAL A 173 17.52 -11.01 21.00
C VAL A 173 19.02 -10.75 21.21
N ALA A 174 19.55 -11.01 22.40
CA ALA A 174 20.99 -10.89 22.67
C ALA A 174 21.83 -11.93 21.91
N GLN A 175 21.29 -13.14 21.70
CA GLN A 175 21.95 -14.21 20.92
C GLN A 175 22.00 -13.93 19.41
N ILE A 176 21.09 -13.10 18.89
CA ILE A 176 21.10 -12.69 17.49
C ILE A 176 22.26 -11.72 17.26
N GLN A 177 23.35 -12.24 16.65
CA GLN A 177 24.47 -11.43 16.18
C GLN A 177 24.05 -10.64 14.92
N CYS A 178 23.43 -9.48 15.12
CA CYS A 178 23.17 -8.54 14.04
C CYS A 178 24.38 -7.60 13.90
N THR A 179 25.10 -7.71 12.78
CA THR A 179 26.27 -6.88 12.43
C THR A 179 25.94 -5.40 12.27
N ASP A 180 24.66 -5.05 12.08
CA ASP A 180 24.17 -3.67 12.02
C ASP A 180 23.00 -3.46 13.00
N LYS A 181 23.32 -3.27 14.29
CA LYS A 181 22.34 -2.80 15.29
C LYS A 181 22.03 -1.33 15.02
N THR A 182 21.25 -1.06 13.97
CA THR A 182 20.75 0.29 13.69
C THR A 182 19.95 0.78 14.89
N LYS A 183 20.30 1.96 15.38
CA LYS A 183 19.71 2.55 16.59
C LYS A 183 18.19 2.71 16.43
N PRO A 184 17.41 2.54 17.53
CA PRO A 184 16.00 2.87 17.51
C PRO A 184 15.83 4.35 17.18
N LEU A 185 14.73 4.67 16.48
CA LEU A 185 14.39 6.05 16.14
C LEU A 185 14.06 6.85 17.40
N LEU A 186 13.33 6.22 18.33
CA LEU A 186 13.04 6.77 19.65
C LEU A 186 14.07 6.21 20.65
N SER A 187 15.02 7.04 21.08
CA SER A 187 16.06 6.64 22.04
C SER A 187 15.71 6.96 23.49
N ASN A 188 14.76 7.87 23.72
CA ASN A 188 14.41 8.36 25.04
C ASN A 188 13.14 7.66 25.54
N SER A 189 13.10 7.34 26.83
CA SER A 189 11.86 6.92 27.48
C SER A 189 10.91 8.11 27.56
N LEU A 190 9.64 7.88 27.24
CA LEU A 190 8.58 8.88 27.36
C LEU A 190 7.90 8.73 28.73
N SER A 191 7.50 9.85 29.33
CA SER A 191 6.66 9.86 30.52
C SER A 191 5.24 9.40 30.20
N SER A 192 4.46 9.06 31.23
CA SER A 192 3.04 8.71 31.06
C SER A 192 2.26 9.80 30.33
N GLU A 193 2.46 11.07 30.70
CA GLU A 193 1.81 12.21 30.05
C GLU A 193 2.22 12.35 28.57
N GLN A 194 3.50 12.14 28.25
CA GLN A 194 3.98 12.16 26.86
C GLN A 194 3.38 11.01 26.05
N TRP A 195 3.23 9.82 26.62
CA TRP A 195 2.57 8.71 25.95
C TRP A 195 1.13 9.02 25.59
N THR A 196 0.38 9.65 26.50
CA THR A 196 -0.98 10.13 26.23
C THR A 196 -1.00 11.14 25.07
N GLN A 197 -0.03 12.05 25.01
CA GLN A 197 0.09 13.01 23.91
C GLN A 197 0.40 12.31 22.56
N VAL A 198 1.28 11.31 22.56
CA VAL A 198 1.61 10.55 21.35
C VAL A 198 0.41 9.72 20.88
N GLU A 199 -0.36 9.14 21.79
CA GLU A 199 -1.58 8.41 21.45
C GLU A 199 -2.62 9.33 20.80
N GLU A 200 -2.81 10.54 21.36
CA GLU A 200 -3.69 11.55 20.77
C GLU A 200 -3.21 12.01 19.38
N LEU A 201 -1.90 12.18 19.18
CA LEU A 201 -1.32 12.47 17.87
C LEU A 201 -1.58 11.32 16.89
N ASN A 202 -1.34 10.07 17.30
CA ASN A 202 -1.57 8.90 16.46
C ASN A 202 -3.05 8.78 16.06
N ARG A 203 -3.97 9.06 16.98
CA ARG A 203 -5.41 9.09 16.71
C ARG A 203 -5.77 10.13 15.65
N ARG A 204 -5.29 11.37 15.81
CA ARG A 204 -5.52 12.45 14.83
C ARG A 204 -4.96 12.13 13.45
N LEU A 205 -3.72 11.66 13.39
CA LEU A 205 -3.05 11.31 12.13
C LEU A 205 -3.73 10.10 11.46
N SER A 206 -4.16 9.12 12.23
CA SER A 206 -4.88 7.94 11.71
C SER A 206 -6.23 8.32 11.12
N LYS A 207 -6.98 9.23 11.78
CA LYS A 207 -8.23 9.78 11.25
C LYS A 207 -8.01 10.50 9.92
N ASP A 208 -7.04 11.39 9.89
CA ASP A 208 -6.71 12.18 8.71
C ASP A 208 -6.20 11.30 7.54
N TYR A 209 -5.36 10.30 7.83
CA TYR A 209 -4.95 9.29 6.85
C TYR A 209 -6.14 8.49 6.31
N ARG A 210 -7.05 8.05 7.19
CA ARG A 210 -8.29 7.35 6.82
C ARG A 210 -9.13 8.19 5.86
N CYS A 211 -9.34 9.47 6.18
CA CYS A 211 -10.08 10.41 5.33
C CYS A 211 -9.43 10.56 3.94
N ARG A 212 -8.11 10.83 3.88
CA ARG A 212 -7.39 10.96 2.59
C ARG A 212 -7.48 9.70 1.76
N ARG A 213 -7.37 8.54 2.40
CA ARG A 213 -7.46 7.24 1.73
C ARG A 213 -8.87 6.99 1.18
N GLN A 214 -9.92 7.26 1.97
CA GLN A 214 -11.31 7.20 1.50
C GLN A 214 -11.55 8.13 0.31
N MET A 215 -11.03 9.35 0.38
CA MET A 215 -11.14 10.34 -0.70
C MET A 215 -10.46 9.83 -1.98
N MET A 216 -9.26 9.26 -1.89
CA MET A 216 -8.57 8.64 -3.03
C MET A 216 -9.33 7.45 -3.60
N ILE A 217 -9.84 6.55 -2.75
CA ILE A 217 -10.63 5.39 -3.19
C ILE A 217 -11.89 5.87 -3.91
N LYS A 218 -12.59 6.87 -3.35
CA LYS A 218 -13.80 7.39 -3.95
C LYS A 218 -13.51 8.09 -5.28
N ARG A 219 -12.43 8.87 -5.37
CA ARG A 219 -11.96 9.46 -6.64
C ARG A 219 -11.69 8.38 -7.68
N PHE A 220 -11.00 7.31 -7.29
CA PHE A 220 -10.72 6.20 -8.19
C PHE A 220 -12.02 5.52 -8.63
N GLN A 221 -12.93 5.25 -7.70
CA GLN A 221 -14.24 4.68 -8.01
C GLN A 221 -15.03 5.53 -9.01
N VAL A 222 -15.16 6.84 -8.77
CA VAL A 222 -15.88 7.74 -9.69
C VAL A 222 -15.18 7.82 -11.05
N THR A 223 -13.84 7.77 -11.07
CA THR A 223 -13.07 7.71 -12.33
C THR A 223 -13.39 6.43 -13.09
N LEU A 224 -13.45 5.28 -12.41
CA LEU A 224 -13.82 4.01 -13.01
C LEU A 224 -15.27 4.04 -13.54
N GLU A 225 -16.20 4.54 -12.76
CA GLU A 225 -17.61 4.71 -13.15
C GLU A 225 -17.74 5.61 -14.38
N SER A 226 -16.92 6.66 -14.50
CA SER A 226 -16.96 7.57 -15.65
C SER A 226 -16.62 6.90 -16.99
N PHE A 227 -15.87 5.79 -17.00
CA PHE A 227 -15.62 5.02 -18.22
C PHE A 227 -16.88 4.31 -18.75
N THR A 228 -17.91 4.18 -17.92
CA THR A 228 -19.22 3.64 -18.33
C THR A 228 -20.17 4.71 -18.88
N TRP A 229 -19.78 5.99 -18.90
CA TRP A 229 -20.66 7.09 -19.33
C TRP A 229 -20.52 7.44 -20.83
N GLY A 230 -20.43 6.43 -21.71
CA GLY A 230 -20.28 6.64 -23.15
C GLY A 230 -20.75 5.47 -24.02
N GLU A 231 -20.67 5.63 -25.34
CA GLU A 231 -21.16 4.67 -26.34
C GLU A 231 -20.42 3.32 -26.33
N LYS A 232 -19.15 3.30 -25.88
CA LYS A 232 -18.32 2.09 -25.73
C LYS A 232 -18.51 1.37 -24.39
N THR A 233 -19.72 1.41 -23.85
CA THR A 233 -20.06 0.92 -22.51
C THR A 233 -19.76 -0.56 -22.31
N LYS A 234 -19.98 -1.39 -23.33
CA LYS A 234 -19.75 -2.85 -23.26
C LYS A 234 -18.27 -3.20 -23.10
N GLU A 235 -17.40 -2.65 -23.95
CA GLU A 235 -15.94 -2.87 -23.88
C GLU A 235 -15.35 -2.35 -22.57
N CYS A 236 -15.78 -1.17 -22.11
CA CYS A 236 -15.36 -0.64 -20.80
C CYS A 236 -15.88 -1.48 -19.63
N SER A 237 -17.09 -2.04 -19.71
CA SER A 237 -17.68 -2.83 -18.62
C SER A 237 -16.95 -4.17 -18.39
N GLU A 238 -16.46 -4.82 -19.44
CA GLU A 238 -15.65 -6.04 -19.33
C GLU A 238 -14.29 -5.75 -18.70
N ALA A 239 -13.64 -4.65 -19.08
CA ALA A 239 -12.41 -4.20 -18.46
C ALA A 239 -12.61 -3.83 -16.97
N LEU A 240 -13.72 -3.16 -16.64
CA LEU A 240 -14.05 -2.81 -15.25
C LEU A 240 -14.38 -4.02 -14.38
N ALA A 241 -14.98 -5.07 -14.94
CA ALA A 241 -15.23 -6.33 -14.23
C ALA A 241 -13.93 -7.04 -13.80
N SER A 242 -12.79 -6.73 -14.43
CA SER A 242 -11.48 -7.24 -14.03
C SER A 242 -10.87 -6.49 -12.83
N VAL A 243 -11.41 -5.32 -12.45
CA VAL A 243 -10.89 -4.53 -11.34
C VAL A 243 -11.36 -5.16 -10.01
N PRO A 244 -10.45 -5.45 -9.07
CA PRO A 244 -10.82 -6.07 -7.80
C PRO A 244 -11.70 -5.13 -6.95
N PRO A 245 -12.52 -5.69 -6.03
CA PRO A 245 -13.37 -4.89 -5.16
C PRO A 245 -12.57 -3.88 -4.34
N LEU A 246 -12.88 -2.59 -4.52
CA LEU A 246 -12.22 -1.48 -3.83
C LEU A 246 -12.48 -1.47 -2.32
N ALA A 247 -13.49 -2.20 -1.84
CA ALA A 247 -13.76 -2.37 -0.41
C ALA A 247 -12.57 -3.00 0.34
N SER A 248 -11.79 -3.88 -0.32
CA SER A 248 -10.55 -4.42 0.25
C SER A 248 -9.50 -3.34 0.51
N LEU A 249 -9.53 -2.26 -0.28
CA LEU A 249 -8.69 -1.09 -0.12
C LEU A 249 -9.24 -0.14 0.93
N ALA A 250 -10.33 -0.42 1.64
CA ALA A 250 -10.86 0.44 2.69
C ALA A 250 -10.35 0.06 4.09
N GLU A 251 -9.54 -0.99 4.21
CA GLU A 251 -8.99 -1.51 5.48
C GLU A 251 -8.30 -0.42 6.33
N SER A 252 -8.35 -0.52 7.66
CA SER A 252 -7.81 0.51 8.56
C SER A 252 -6.29 0.71 8.41
N SER A 253 -5.77 1.82 8.95
CA SER A 253 -4.32 2.05 9.01
C SER A 253 -3.68 0.94 9.85
N ARG A 254 -2.65 0.29 9.30
CA ARG A 254 -1.84 -0.71 10.02
C ARG A 254 -0.77 -0.08 10.91
N VAL A 255 -0.71 1.25 10.98
CA VAL A 255 0.26 1.99 11.80
C VAL A 255 -0.26 2.07 13.23
N SER A 256 0.52 1.53 14.17
CA SER A 256 0.21 1.49 15.59
C SER A 256 1.34 2.11 16.41
N LEU A 257 1.07 2.40 17.69
CA LEU A 257 2.04 2.94 18.62
C LEU A 257 3.24 1.99 18.84
N SER A 258 3.02 0.68 18.77
CA SER A 258 4.08 -0.32 18.86
C SER A 258 5.06 -0.24 17.69
N LEU A 259 4.59 0.13 16.49
CA LEU A 259 5.46 0.35 15.33
C LEU A 259 6.37 1.57 15.49
N LEU A 260 5.96 2.58 16.26
CA LEU A 260 6.83 3.72 16.61
C LEU A 260 8.03 3.25 17.45
N LEU A 261 7.79 2.37 18.43
CA LEU A 261 8.84 1.79 19.27
C LEU A 261 9.78 0.87 18.48
N ALA A 262 9.22 0.13 17.51
CA ALA A 262 10.00 -0.74 16.64
C ALA A 262 10.75 0.03 15.53
N ALA A 263 10.46 1.31 15.31
CA ALA A 263 11.05 2.12 14.26
C ALA A 263 12.55 2.33 14.49
N ARG A 264 13.33 2.26 13.42
CA ARG A 264 14.80 2.40 13.42
C ARG A 264 15.21 3.55 12.53
N VAL A 265 16.35 4.16 12.82
CA VAL A 265 16.86 5.36 12.11
C VAL A 265 17.03 5.14 10.60
N ASN A 266 17.39 3.93 10.17
CA ASN A 266 17.54 3.62 8.74
C ASN A 266 16.21 3.49 7.98
N ARG A 267 15.08 3.30 8.68
CA ARG A 267 13.74 3.17 8.11
C ARG A 267 12.91 4.45 8.21
N SER A 268 13.43 5.49 8.87
CA SER A 268 12.72 6.77 9.02
C SER A 268 12.91 7.72 7.84
N PHE A 269 13.75 7.36 6.87
CA PHE A 269 13.88 8.14 5.63
C PHE A 269 12.61 7.94 4.80
N ILE A 270 11.64 8.82 5.02
CA ILE A 270 10.55 9.05 4.08
C ILE A 270 11.17 9.86 2.95
N ASP A 271 11.76 9.17 1.98
CA ASP A 271 12.09 9.83 0.73
C ASP A 271 10.77 10.39 0.15
N PRO A 272 10.73 11.68 -0.23
CA PRO A 272 9.53 12.25 -0.80
C PRO A 272 9.16 11.41 -2.03
N ILE A 273 7.93 10.90 -2.07
CA ILE A 273 7.39 10.22 -3.24
C ILE A 273 7.23 11.27 -4.34
N LYS A 274 8.29 11.48 -5.13
CA LYS A 274 8.26 12.37 -6.29
C LYS A 274 7.55 11.64 -7.42
N ALA A 275 6.51 12.26 -8.00
CA ALA A 275 5.92 11.76 -9.23
C ALA A 275 7.03 11.70 -10.31
N GLY A 276 7.27 10.52 -10.89
CA GLY A 276 8.29 10.36 -11.92
C GLY A 276 8.01 11.24 -13.13
N LYS A 277 9.06 11.81 -13.76
CA LYS A 277 8.95 12.81 -14.85
C LYS A 277 8.17 12.35 -16.10
N SER A 278 7.95 11.05 -16.28
CA SER A 278 6.92 10.55 -17.20
C SER A 278 6.67 9.06 -16.94
N THR A 279 5.47 8.70 -16.50
CA THR A 279 4.95 7.35 -16.71
C THR A 279 4.56 7.17 -18.18
N HIS A 280 4.54 5.93 -18.68
CA HIS A 280 4.06 5.62 -20.02
C HIS A 280 2.64 6.15 -20.27
N VAL A 281 1.84 6.28 -19.21
CA VAL A 281 0.49 6.86 -19.23
C VAL A 281 0.50 8.30 -19.72
N TYR A 282 1.45 9.13 -19.29
CA TYR A 282 1.56 10.53 -19.76
C TYR A 282 2.08 10.66 -21.20
N LYS A 283 2.61 9.58 -21.78
CA LYS A 283 3.07 9.53 -23.19
C LYS A 283 2.00 9.02 -24.14
N THR A 284 0.90 8.49 -23.62
CA THR A 284 -0.22 8.05 -24.45
C THR A 284 -0.92 9.28 -25.01
N LEU A 285 -0.88 9.45 -26.32
CA LEU A 285 -1.66 10.47 -27.02
C LEU A 285 -3.14 10.19 -26.75
N MET A 286 -3.77 11.02 -25.93
CA MET A 286 -5.23 10.97 -25.77
C MET A 286 -5.85 11.31 -27.12
N GLY A 287 -6.72 10.44 -27.63
CA GLY A 287 -7.47 10.67 -28.86
C GLY A 287 -8.41 11.88 -28.72
N SER A 288 -9.27 12.10 -29.73
CA SER A 288 -10.25 13.20 -29.71
C SER A 288 -11.13 13.13 -28.45
N VAL A 289 -10.89 14.04 -27.49
CA VAL A 289 -11.66 14.15 -26.25
C VAL A 289 -12.95 14.90 -26.57
N PRO A 290 -14.13 14.27 -26.44
CA PRO A 290 -15.41 14.97 -26.64
C PRO A 290 -15.50 16.14 -25.68
N ASP A 291 -15.89 17.31 -26.18
CA ASP A 291 -16.07 18.49 -25.34
C ASP A 291 -17.17 18.21 -24.32
N ARG A 292 -16.83 18.24 -23.03
CA ARG A 292 -17.76 17.97 -21.93
C ARG A 292 -18.50 19.23 -21.47
N GLY A 293 -18.29 20.37 -22.15
CA GLY A 293 -18.96 21.64 -21.86
C GLY A 293 -18.55 22.23 -20.51
N GLY A 294 -18.85 23.51 -20.33
CA GLY A 294 -18.54 24.24 -19.09
C GLY A 294 -17.23 25.02 -19.12
N ARG A 295 -16.71 25.35 -20.31
CA ARG A 295 -15.67 26.39 -20.42
C ARG A 295 -16.25 27.68 -19.82
N PRO A 296 -15.62 28.26 -18.78
CA PRO A 296 -16.18 29.39 -18.02
C PRO A 296 -16.53 30.66 -18.83
N GLY A 297 -16.27 30.70 -20.14
CA GLY A 297 -16.63 31.79 -21.04
C GLY A 297 -17.60 31.41 -22.17
N GLU A 298 -18.03 30.15 -22.29
CA GLU A 298 -18.94 29.71 -23.37
C GLU A 298 -20.42 29.69 -22.96
N ILE A 299 -20.70 29.70 -21.66
CA ILE A 299 -22.06 29.83 -21.12
C ILE A 299 -22.29 31.31 -20.84
N GLU A 300 -22.98 32.01 -21.74
CA GLU A 300 -23.44 33.36 -21.46
C GLU A 300 -24.41 33.31 -20.27
N PRO A 301 -24.09 33.97 -19.14
CA PRO A 301 -24.96 33.94 -17.98
C PRO A 301 -26.32 34.54 -18.37
N PRO A 302 -27.46 33.87 -18.05
CA PRO A 302 -28.76 34.40 -18.40
C PRO A 302 -28.92 35.78 -17.78
N MET A 303 -29.16 36.78 -18.63
CA MET A 303 -29.23 38.17 -18.22
C MET A 303 -30.30 38.34 -17.13
N PRO A 304 -29.96 38.86 -15.94
CA PRO A 304 -30.93 39.00 -14.87
C PRO A 304 -32.00 40.03 -15.28
N VAL A 305 -33.27 39.61 -15.27
CA VAL A 305 -34.40 40.51 -15.53
C VAL A 305 -34.61 41.35 -14.26
N TRP A 306 -34.33 42.64 -14.36
CA TRP A 306 -34.62 43.59 -13.29
C TRP A 306 -36.11 43.93 -13.35
N GLU A 307 -36.91 43.26 -12.52
CA GLU A 307 -38.29 43.70 -12.28
C GLU A 307 -38.27 45.07 -11.61
N ASN A 308 -38.83 46.08 -12.28
CA ASN A 308 -39.03 47.39 -11.69
C ASN A 308 -39.80 47.22 -10.37
N GLN A 309 -39.14 47.55 -9.26
CA GLN A 309 -39.78 47.62 -7.95
C GLN A 309 -41.08 48.40 -8.11
N ARG A 310 -42.21 47.74 -7.86
CA ARG A 310 -43.51 48.41 -7.83
C ARG A 310 -43.43 49.49 -6.75
N ALA A 311 -43.23 50.74 -7.16
CA ALA A 311 -43.31 51.89 -6.29
C ALA A 311 -44.75 51.95 -5.75
N LYS A 312 -44.97 51.34 -4.59
CA LYS A 312 -46.11 51.63 -3.72
C LYS A 312 -45.93 53.05 -3.19
N GLY A 313 -46.38 54.02 -3.98
CA GLY A 313 -46.55 55.41 -3.59
C GLY A 313 -47.96 55.87 -3.95
N ASN A 314 -48.86 55.88 -2.97
CA ASN A 314 -50.21 56.43 -3.09
C ASN A 314 -50.15 57.94 -3.36
N ARG A 315 -50.78 58.42 -4.45
CA ARG A 315 -51.53 59.70 -4.44
C ARG A 315 -52.45 59.83 -5.67
N SER A 316 -53.74 59.69 -5.37
CA SER A 316 -54.91 60.34 -5.97
C SER A 316 -54.69 61.49 -6.98
N GLY A 317 -55.48 61.49 -8.06
CA GLY A 317 -56.03 62.74 -8.62
C GLY A 317 -56.10 62.87 -10.15
N ARG A 318 -57.31 62.70 -10.68
CA ARG A 318 -58.02 63.57 -11.66
C ARG A 318 -57.27 64.17 -12.88
N GLY A 319 -57.90 63.95 -14.05
CA GLY A 319 -57.93 64.89 -15.20
C GLY A 319 -56.71 64.76 -16.11
N GLY A 320 -56.81 64.61 -17.43
CA GLY A 320 -57.72 65.26 -18.37
C GLY A 320 -56.84 66.05 -19.36
N GLY A 321 -57.11 65.94 -20.66
CA GLY A 321 -56.62 66.91 -21.65
C GLY A 321 -55.59 66.41 -22.66
N HIS A 322 -56.09 66.23 -23.88
CA HIS A 322 -55.43 66.50 -25.17
C HIS A 322 -54.05 67.18 -25.14
N HIS A 323 -53.13 66.66 -25.96
CA HIS A 323 -52.67 67.43 -27.13
C HIS A 323 -52.10 66.52 -28.24
N GLN A 324 -52.68 66.67 -29.43
CA GLN A 324 -52.09 66.25 -30.69
C GLN A 324 -50.82 67.08 -30.99
N ARG A 325 -49.82 66.47 -31.62
CA ARG A 325 -49.22 67.05 -32.84
C ARG A 325 -48.42 66.03 -33.66
N ARG A 326 -48.89 65.84 -34.90
CA ARG A 326 -48.21 65.22 -36.04
C ARG A 326 -46.92 65.97 -36.43
N LYS A 327 -45.91 65.25 -36.88
CA LYS A 327 -45.11 65.46 -38.13
C LYS A 327 -44.08 64.33 -38.25
N LYS A 328 -44.27 63.34 -39.13
CA LYS A 328 -43.94 63.30 -40.58
C LYS A 328 -42.43 63.20 -40.87
N GLY A 329 -41.97 61.94 -41.04
CA GLY A 329 -41.19 61.45 -42.19
C GLY A 329 -39.71 61.80 -42.32
N LYS A 330 -38.86 60.77 -42.44
CA LYS A 330 -38.24 60.35 -43.71
C LYS A 330 -37.58 58.96 -43.57
N LYS A 331 -37.84 58.09 -44.54
CA LYS A 331 -36.92 57.03 -44.99
C LYS A 331 -35.83 57.75 -45.82
N ASP A 332 -34.56 57.44 -45.56
CA ASP A 332 -33.74 56.56 -46.40
C ASP A 332 -32.59 56.01 -45.57
#